data_AF-A0A2V6DBV6-F1
#
_entry.id   AF-A0A2V6DBV6-F1
#
_cell.length_a   1.000
_cell.length_b   1.000
_cell.length_c   1.000
_cell.angle_alpha   90.00
_cell.angle_beta   90.00
_cell.angle_gamma   90.00
#
_symmetry.space_group_name_H-M   'P 1'
#
loop_
_entity.id
_entity.type
_entity.pdbx_description
1 polymer ?
#
loop_
_entity_poly.entity_id
_entity_poly.type
_entity_poly.pdbx_seq_one_letter_code
_entity_poly.pdbx_strand_id
1 'polypeptide(L)'
;MASDYAAAARKVIAAMHAQVGELKVDENGLALRGVLLRHLVMPGLLDDTREIMQWIADNLSRDTYVNVMDQYYPAHKAETEPRFAEINRGISDNEFCGALELARAARLWRFDTRWRHVIPRGAPVWFPRMQKLANTA
;
A
#
# COMPACT_ATOMS: atom_id res chain seq x y z
N MET A 1 8.53 19.22 -5.80
CA MET A 1 8.26 17.96 -6.51
C MET A 1 7.99 18.29 -7.97
N ALA A 2 8.41 17.46 -8.92
CA ALA A 2 7.98 17.64 -10.31
C ALA A 2 6.45 17.43 -10.36
N SER A 3 5.69 18.49 -10.62
CA SER A 3 4.21 18.49 -10.49
C SER A 3 3.54 17.40 -11.32
N ASP A 4 4.20 16.97 -12.39
CA ASP A 4 3.62 16.06 -13.38
C ASP A 4 3.97 14.59 -13.15
N TYR A 5 4.81 14.28 -12.15
CA TYR A 5 5.27 12.90 -11.92
C TYR A 5 4.10 11.96 -11.62
N ALA A 6 3.21 12.34 -10.71
CA ALA A 6 2.07 11.50 -10.35
C ALA A 6 1.11 11.28 -11.53
N ALA A 7 0.87 12.33 -12.33
CA ALA A 7 0.02 12.25 -13.51
C ALA A 7 0.65 11.37 -14.61
N ALA A 8 1.96 11.51 -14.84
CA ALA A 8 2.70 10.69 -15.80
C ALA A 8 2.74 9.22 -15.37
N ALA A 9 3.06 8.94 -14.10
CA ALA A 9 3.09 7.59 -13.55
C ALA A 9 1.75 6.88 -13.70
N ARG A 10 0.64 7.55 -13.34
CA ARG A 10 -0.72 7.02 -13.52
C ARG A 10 -1.01 6.64 -14.97
N LYS A 11 -0.67 7.50 -15.93
CA LYS A 11 -0.86 7.22 -17.37
C LYS A 11 -0.07 6.00 -17.83
N VAL A 12 1.21 5.91 -17.42
CA VAL A 12 2.08 4.80 -17.81
C VAL A 12 1.59 3.47 -17.20
N ILE A 13 1.23 3.48 -15.93
CA ILE A 13 0.70 2.29 -15.24
C ILE A 13 -0.60 1.81 -15.89
N ALA A 14 -1.51 2.73 -16.22
CA ALA A 14 -2.75 2.40 -16.92
C ALA A 14 -2.48 1.80 -18.31
N ALA A 15 -1.52 2.34 -19.06
CA ALA A 15 -1.13 1.79 -20.35
C ALA A 15 -0.51 0.39 -20.22
N MET A 16 0.35 0.16 -19.22
CA MET A 16 0.91 -1.17 -18.93
C MET A 16 -0.21 -2.16 -18.60
N HIS A 17 -1.12 -1.79 -17.71
CA HIS A 17 -2.25 -2.64 -17.34
C HIS A 17 -3.17 -2.94 -18.53
N ALA A 18 -3.43 -1.98 -19.41
CA ALA A 18 -4.20 -2.21 -20.63
C ALA A 18 -3.52 -3.21 -21.60
N GLN A 19 -2.19 -3.26 -21.62
CA GLN A 19 -1.42 -4.15 -22.51
C GLN A 19 -1.30 -5.58 -21.98
N VAL A 20 -1.01 -5.75 -20.68
CA VAL A 20 -0.75 -7.09 -20.10
C VAL A 20 -1.87 -7.63 -19.22
N GLY A 21 -2.77 -6.77 -18.76
CA GLY A 21 -3.88 -7.10 -17.88
C GLY A 21 -3.46 -7.39 -16.43
N GLU A 22 -4.39 -7.98 -15.71
CA GLU A 22 -4.21 -8.43 -14.33
C GLU A 22 -3.15 -9.54 -14.22
N LEU A 23 -2.46 -9.58 -13.08
CA LEU A 23 -1.47 -10.61 -12.80
C LEU A 23 -2.12 -12.00 -12.73
N LYS A 24 -1.73 -12.86 -13.66
CA LYS A 24 -2.03 -14.29 -13.69
C LYS A 24 -0.86 -15.05 -13.09
N VAL A 25 -1.14 -15.86 -12.09
CA VAL A 25 -0.22 -16.78 -11.43
C VAL A 25 -0.62 -18.21 -11.78
N ASP A 26 0.37 -19.08 -11.98
CA ASP A 26 0.12 -20.52 -12.17
C ASP A 26 -0.19 -21.23 -10.85
N GLU A 27 -0.45 -22.53 -10.93
CA GLU A 27 -0.70 -23.41 -9.78
C GLU A 27 0.48 -23.52 -8.80
N ASN A 28 1.70 -23.26 -9.27
CA ASN A 28 2.93 -23.23 -8.47
C ASN A 28 3.22 -21.83 -7.89
N GLY A 29 2.37 -20.86 -8.21
CA GLY A 29 2.52 -19.47 -7.78
C GLY A 29 3.48 -18.63 -8.62
N LEU A 30 3.95 -19.10 -9.78
CA LEU A 30 4.78 -18.36 -10.71
C LEU A 30 3.94 -17.32 -11.47
N ALA A 31 4.41 -16.08 -11.51
CA ALA A 31 3.78 -15.02 -12.29
C ALA A 31 3.97 -15.31 -13.79
N LEU A 32 2.87 -15.57 -14.49
CA LEU A 32 2.87 -15.87 -15.93
C LEU A 32 2.82 -14.59 -16.77
N ARG A 33 1.89 -13.68 -16.43
CA ARG A 33 1.67 -12.43 -17.16
C ARG A 33 0.84 -11.46 -16.35
N GLY A 34 1.15 -10.17 -16.41
CA GLY A 34 0.32 -9.08 -15.91
C GLY A 34 1.12 -8.04 -15.13
N VAL A 35 0.42 -7.12 -14.47
CA VAL A 35 1.05 -6.05 -13.68
C VAL A 35 1.01 -6.39 -12.18
N LEU A 36 2.18 -6.27 -11.54
CA LEU A 36 2.33 -6.25 -10.09
C LEU A 36 2.62 -4.81 -9.65
N LEU A 37 1.73 -4.22 -8.85
CA LEU A 37 1.93 -2.90 -8.27
C LEU A 37 2.50 -3.00 -6.87
N ARG A 38 3.65 -2.38 -6.64
CA ARG A 38 4.30 -2.31 -5.32
C ARG A 38 4.09 -0.91 -4.77
N HIS A 39 3.31 -0.80 -3.71
CA HIS A 39 3.02 0.45 -3.03
C HIS A 39 3.86 0.55 -1.77
N LEU A 40 4.81 1.48 -1.76
CA LEU A 40 5.59 1.79 -0.57
C LEU A 40 4.79 2.77 0.29
N VAL A 41 4.43 2.34 1.50
CA VAL A 41 3.81 3.21 2.49
C VAL A 41 4.87 4.19 2.99
N MET A 42 4.52 5.44 3.22
CA MET A 42 5.42 6.45 3.77
C MET A 42 4.88 6.94 5.12
N PRO A 43 5.77 7.24 6.10
CA PRO A 43 5.35 7.76 7.39
C PRO A 43 4.60 9.09 7.21
N GLY A 44 3.46 9.24 7.88
CA GLY A 44 2.63 10.45 7.80
C GLY A 44 1.85 10.66 6.49
N LEU A 45 1.95 9.75 5.51
CA LEU A 45 1.33 9.89 4.17
C LEU A 45 0.27 8.80 3.90
N LEU A 46 -0.57 8.53 4.89
CA LEU A 46 -1.69 7.58 4.73
C LEU A 46 -2.78 8.10 3.80
N ASP A 47 -2.99 9.42 3.75
CA ASP A 47 -3.97 10.01 2.85
C ASP A 47 -3.58 9.80 1.38
N ASP A 48 -2.30 9.98 1.04
CA ASP A 48 -1.76 9.63 -0.28
C ASP A 48 -1.99 8.15 -0.61
N THR A 49 -1.79 7.27 0.38
CA THR A 49 -2.06 5.83 0.21
C THR A 49 -3.54 5.59 -0.09
N ARG A 50 -4.46 6.27 0.59
CA ARG A 50 -5.90 6.17 0.32
C ARG A 50 -6.21 6.54 -1.13
N GLU A 51 -5.73 7.69 -1.59
CA GLU A 51 -5.97 8.18 -2.95
C GLU A 51 -5.40 7.22 -4.01
N ILE A 52 -4.19 6.69 -3.79
CA ILE A 52 -3.56 5.74 -4.70
C ILE A 52 -4.36 4.44 -4.78
N MET A 53 -4.77 3.88 -3.64
CA MET A 53 -5.55 2.63 -3.61
C MET A 53 -6.92 2.79 -4.29
N GLN A 54 -7.59 3.92 -4.07
CA GLN A 54 -8.85 4.26 -4.75
C GLN A 54 -8.62 4.39 -6.26
N TRP A 55 -7.59 5.12 -6.68
CA TRP A 55 -7.26 5.27 -8.09
C TRP A 55 -7.01 3.93 -8.78
N ILE A 56 -6.27 3.01 -8.15
CA ILE A 56 -6.01 1.66 -8.66
C ILE A 56 -7.34 0.91 -8.87
N ALA A 57 -8.19 0.90 -7.85
CA ALA A 57 -9.47 0.18 -7.91
C ALA A 57 -10.43 0.74 -8.97
N ASP A 58 -10.42 2.06 -9.18
CA ASP A 58 -11.32 2.74 -10.10
C ASP A 58 -10.82 2.75 -11.56
N ASN A 59 -9.49 2.76 -11.78
CA ASN A 59 -8.90 2.96 -13.11
C ASN A 59 -8.23 1.72 -13.70
N LEU A 60 -7.79 0.76 -12.87
CA LEU A 60 -7.09 -0.44 -13.35
C LEU A 60 -8.02 -1.65 -13.26
N SER A 61 -8.25 -2.13 -12.04
CA SER A 61 -9.17 -3.21 -11.70
C SER A 61 -9.14 -3.42 -10.19
N ARG A 62 -10.22 -3.96 -9.63
CA ARG A 62 -10.23 -4.44 -8.23
C ARG A 62 -9.44 -5.74 -8.05
N ASP A 63 -9.20 -6.46 -9.15
CA ASP A 63 -8.40 -7.69 -9.22
C ASP A 63 -6.92 -7.41 -9.55
N THR A 64 -6.52 -6.14 -9.58
CA THR A 64 -5.10 -5.77 -9.68
C THR A 64 -4.35 -6.24 -8.43
N TYR A 65 -3.19 -6.85 -8.65
CA TYR A 65 -2.36 -7.35 -7.56
C TYR A 65 -1.52 -6.21 -6.97
N VAL A 66 -1.72 -5.94 -5.68
CA VAL A 66 -1.04 -4.85 -4.97
C VAL A 66 -0.23 -5.40 -3.80
N ASN A 67 1.06 -5.16 -3.82
CA ASN A 67 1.96 -5.43 -2.71
C ASN A 67 2.15 -4.15 -1.89
N VAL A 68 1.53 -4.09 -0.71
CA VAL A 68 1.69 -2.98 0.24
C VAL A 68 2.94 -3.25 1.08
N MET A 69 3.91 -2.33 1.01
CA MET A 69 5.22 -2.50 1.60
C MET A 69 5.50 -1.48 2.71
N ASP A 70 6.11 -1.95 3.79
CA ASP A 70 6.58 -1.18 4.94
C ASP A 70 8.10 -0.90 4.91
N GLN A 71 8.76 -1.19 3.79
CA GLN A 71 10.22 -1.17 3.66
C GLN A 71 10.81 0.24 3.48
N TYR A 72 10.20 1.25 4.10
CA TYR A 72 10.72 2.61 4.04
C TYR A 72 11.86 2.75 5.06
N TYR A 73 13.05 3.05 4.54
CA TYR A 73 14.22 3.36 5.34
C TYR A 73 14.65 4.81 5.06
N PRO A 74 14.62 5.71 6.05
CA PRO A 74 15.09 7.08 5.87
C PRO A 74 16.59 7.07 5.55
N ALA A 75 17.00 7.81 4.52
CA ALA A 75 18.39 7.89 4.11
C ALA A 75 18.74 9.26 3.51
N HIS A 76 20.03 9.58 3.49
CA HIS A 76 20.62 10.73 2.80
C HIS A 76 20.06 12.08 3.31
N LYS A 77 19.20 12.74 2.52
CA LYS A 77 18.64 14.04 2.89
C LYS A 77 17.59 13.94 3.98
N ALA A 78 16.90 12.79 4.09
CA ALA A 78 15.94 12.56 5.16
C ALA A 78 16.60 12.61 6.55
N GLU A 79 17.84 12.10 6.66
CA GLU A 79 18.59 12.08 7.92
C GLU A 79 19.27 13.42 8.23
N THR A 80 19.71 14.15 7.20
CA THR A 80 20.58 15.33 7.34
C THR A 80 19.85 16.66 7.29
N GLU A 81 18.69 16.75 6.64
CA GLU A 81 17.99 18.01 6.44
C GLU A 81 16.71 18.13 7.30
N PRO A 82 16.57 19.18 8.14
CA PRO A 82 15.42 19.36 9.02
C PRO A 82 14.06 19.42 8.31
N ARG A 83 14.03 19.86 7.04
CA ARG A 83 12.80 19.92 6.24
C ARG A 83 12.17 18.56 5.95
N PHE A 84 12.91 17.46 6.15
CA PHE A 84 12.44 16.10 5.96
C PHE A 84 12.27 15.35 7.28
N ALA A 85 12.24 16.05 8.41
CA ALA A 85 12.09 15.44 9.73
C ALA A 85 10.86 14.52 9.85
N GLU A 86 9.76 14.85 9.16
CA GLU A 86 8.52 14.06 9.17
C GLU A 86 8.70 12.66 8.56
N ILE A 87 9.59 12.55 7.58
CA ILE A 87 9.93 11.28 6.92
C ILE A 87 11.24 10.68 7.45
N ASN A 88 11.88 11.29 8.45
CA ASN A 88 13.10 10.75 9.06
C ASN A 88 12.80 9.67 10.13
N ARG A 89 11.85 8.78 9.84
CA ARG A 89 11.48 7.66 10.71
C ARG A 89 10.97 6.49 9.90
N GLY A 90 11.02 5.30 10.50
CA GLY A 90 10.34 4.13 9.99
C GLY A 90 8.81 4.27 10.09
N ILE A 91 8.13 3.41 9.34
CA ILE A 91 6.66 3.29 9.38
C ILE A 91 6.27 2.56 10.66
N SER A 92 5.23 3.03 11.34
CA SER A 92 4.66 2.33 12.49
C SER A 92 3.73 1.19 12.07
N ASP A 93 3.55 0.19 12.93
CA ASP A 93 2.59 -0.91 12.68
C ASP A 93 1.17 -0.39 12.42
N ASN A 94 0.76 0.70 13.10
CA ASN A 94 -0.54 1.33 12.88
C ASN A 94 -0.67 1.93 11.48
N GLU A 95 0.38 2.58 10.97
CA GLU A 95 0.38 3.13 9.61
C GLU A 95 0.33 2.00 8.57
N PHE A 96 1.08 0.93 8.80
CA PHE A 96 1.02 -0.23 7.91
C PHE A 96 -0.36 -0.90 7.92
N CYS A 97 -0.94 -1.15 9.09
CA CYS A 97 -2.29 -1.70 9.22
C CYS A 97 -3.34 -0.76 8.60
N GLY A 98 -3.22 0.55 8.83
CA GLY A 98 -4.10 1.56 8.22
C GLY A 98 -4.01 1.54 6.69
N ALA A 99 -2.81 1.41 6.12
CA ALA A 99 -2.64 1.29 4.67
C ALA A 99 -3.34 0.04 4.09
N LEU A 100 -3.27 -1.10 4.79
CA LEU A 100 -3.99 -2.32 4.41
C LEU A 100 -5.51 -2.16 4.52
N GLU A 101 -6.00 -1.49 5.57
CA GLU A 101 -7.43 -1.19 5.74
C GLU A 101 -7.94 -0.27 4.63
N LEU A 102 -7.17 0.74 4.24
CA LEU A 102 -7.50 1.64 3.14
C LEU A 102 -7.55 0.89 1.80
N ALA A 103 -6.60 -0.02 1.56
CA ALA A 103 -6.62 -0.86 0.36
C ALA A 103 -7.85 -1.76 0.32
N ARG A 104 -8.24 -2.35 1.46
CA ARG A 104 -9.49 -3.12 1.58
C ARG A 104 -10.74 -2.26 1.40
N ALA A 105 -10.74 -1.04 1.92
CA ALA A 105 -11.84 -0.09 1.76
C ALA A 105 -12.03 0.30 0.27
N ALA A 106 -10.93 0.38 -0.49
CA ALA A 106 -10.95 0.53 -1.95
C ALA A 106 -11.39 -0.75 -2.70
N ARG A 107 -11.74 -1.83 -1.98
CA ARG A 107 -12.14 -3.15 -2.52
C ARG A 107 -11.03 -3.90 -3.25
N LEU A 108 -9.77 -3.55 -2.99
CA LEU A 108 -8.64 -4.38 -3.40
C LEU A 108 -8.56 -5.57 -2.45
N TRP A 109 -8.27 -6.75 -3.01
CA TRP A 109 -8.25 -7.99 -2.23
C TRP A 109 -7.02 -8.87 -2.50
N ARG A 110 -6.36 -8.70 -3.65
CA ARG A 110 -5.15 -9.43 -4.03
C ARG A 110 -3.91 -8.76 -3.44
N PHE A 111 -3.60 -9.13 -2.20
CA PHE A 111 -2.41 -8.67 -1.48
C PHE A 111 -1.31 -9.75 -1.47
N ASP A 112 -0.05 -9.31 -1.55
CA ASP A 112 1.11 -10.19 -1.40
C ASP A 112 1.27 -10.63 0.07
N THR A 113 1.04 -11.92 0.34
CA THR A 113 1.26 -12.51 1.67
C THR A 113 2.60 -13.23 1.77
N ARG A 114 3.35 -13.39 0.67
CA ARG A 114 4.51 -14.29 0.61
C ARG A 114 5.73 -13.78 1.36
N TRP A 115 5.85 -12.46 1.52
CA TRP A 115 6.98 -11.84 2.24
C TRP A 115 6.81 -11.88 3.76
N ARG A 116 5.66 -12.30 4.28
CA ARG A 116 5.41 -12.44 5.71
C ARG A 116 4.89 -13.84 6.03
N HIS A 117 5.80 -14.76 6.31
CA HIS A 117 5.57 -15.81 7.32
C HIS A 117 5.30 -15.23 8.74
N VAL A 118 4.96 -13.93 8.86
CA VAL A 118 4.61 -13.18 10.08
C VAL A 118 3.20 -12.57 9.94
N ILE A 119 2.28 -13.31 9.35
CA ILE A 119 0.84 -13.16 9.61
C ILE A 119 0.40 -14.51 10.17
N PRO A 120 0.08 -14.63 11.46
CA PRO A 120 -0.36 -15.92 11.99
C PRO A 120 -1.61 -16.34 11.23
N ARG A 121 -1.51 -17.52 10.60
CA ARG A 121 -2.59 -18.21 9.91
C ARG A 121 -3.90 -18.07 10.71
N GLY A 122 -4.92 -17.49 10.07
CA GLY A 122 -6.31 -17.58 10.54
C GLY A 122 -6.73 -16.65 11.68
N ALA A 123 -5.92 -15.68 12.11
CA ALA A 123 -6.39 -14.67 13.05
C ALA A 123 -7.06 -13.49 12.29
N PRO A 124 -8.29 -13.07 12.67
CA PRO A 124 -8.88 -11.84 12.14
C PRO A 124 -7.98 -10.66 12.49
N VAL A 125 -7.78 -9.77 11.52
CA VAL A 125 -7.06 -8.50 11.66
C VAL A 125 -7.56 -7.79 12.91
N TRP A 126 -6.76 -7.80 13.98
CA TRP A 126 -7.13 -7.19 15.24
C TRP A 126 -6.95 -5.67 15.09
N PHE A 127 -8.07 -4.95 15.08
CA PHE A 127 -8.12 -3.49 15.25
C PHE A 127 -7.34 -3.11 16.51
N PRO A 128 -6.53 -2.03 16.51
CA PRO A 128 -6.00 -1.49 17.75
C PRO A 128 -7.16 -1.20 18.71
N ARG A 129 -7.05 -1.76 19.92
CA ARG A 129 -7.99 -1.64 21.04
C ARG A 129 -8.53 -0.22 21.15
N MET A 130 -9.76 0.03 20.67
CA MET A 130 -10.47 1.29 20.97
C MET A 130 -10.56 1.38 22.50
N GLN A 131 -9.85 2.37 23.07
CA GLN A 131 -10.06 2.76 24.46
C GLN A 131 -11.54 3.07 24.61
N LYS A 132 -12.21 2.34 25.50
CA LYS A 132 -13.57 2.63 25.96
C LYS A 132 -13.62 4.12 26.31
N LEU A 133 -14.39 4.89 25.54
CA LEU A 133 -15.00 6.10 26.06
C LEU A 133 -15.83 5.65 27.26
N ALA A 134 -15.30 5.90 28.46
CA ALA A 134 -16.03 5.76 29.69
C ALA A 134 -17.22 6.71 29.60
N ASN A 135 -18.40 6.13 29.51
CA ASN A 135 -19.66 6.82 29.65
C ASN A 135 -19.72 7.31 31.11
N THR A 136 -19.54 8.61 31.31
CA THR A 136 -19.81 9.27 32.59
C THR A 136 -21.33 9.36 32.73
N ALA A 137 -21.85 8.61 33.71
CA ALA A 137 -23.17 8.84 34.30
C ALA A 137 -23.12 10.09 35.20
#